data_AF-A0A376J243-F1
#
_entry.id   AF-A0A376J243-F1
#
_cell.length_a   1.000
_cell.length_b   1.000
_cell.length_c   1.000
_cell.angle_alpha   90.00
_cell.angle_beta   90.00
_cell.angle_gamma   90.00
#
_symmetry.space_group_name_H-M   'P 1'
#
loop_
_entity.id
_entity.type
_entity.pdbx_description
1 polymer ?
#
loop_
_entity_poly.entity_id
_entity_poly.type
_entity_poly.pdbx_seq_one_letter_code
_entity_poly.pdbx_strand_id
1 'polypeptide(L)'
;MGAYGERGRVILFIVTLVVIALILITLLRWIQHLTSLGRVGETTAQVEQAAIETFIARARNPCLGGYPWLENNEQPKGTVAVYPKKIGYVEYIDMVKLSKLLTNDPRHVYLVAQPGSFIHPSMPVLYLSQGQESSINTDLLETIIVSDARSFAQDPRFCLSVMAEIACRALSPAVNDPGTAIDVIGRGVRILSTYAQNKSDEIEVKYPSVHVAPLQNNDLLEDFFSPVARDGASMREIQIRVLKGLSMLSKGWPEIFAEAAHTLAFETLEHATRADHIDSDRYLIKSTYYNLFSGEYSNKKT
;
A
#
# COMPACT_ATOMS: atom_id res chain seq x y z
N MET A 1 -4.56 66.26 29.81
CA MET A 1 -4.42 65.02 30.60
C MET A 1 -4.22 63.85 29.64
N GLY A 2 -2.97 63.49 29.35
CA GLY A 2 -2.67 62.26 28.61
C GLY A 2 -2.50 61.12 29.63
N ALA A 3 -3.30 60.06 29.51
CA ALA A 3 -3.41 59.01 30.53
C ALA A 3 -2.13 58.19 30.77
N TYR A 4 -1.05 58.45 30.02
CA TYR A 4 0.24 57.75 30.13
C TYR A 4 1.38 58.76 29.97
N GLY A 5 2.26 58.86 30.99
CA GLY A 5 3.51 59.64 30.91
C GLY A 5 4.49 59.06 29.89
N GLU A 6 5.65 59.69 29.69
CA GLU A 6 6.67 59.22 28.72
C GLU A 6 7.01 57.73 28.83
N ARG A 7 7.15 57.22 30.06
CA ARG A 7 7.38 55.79 30.31
C ARG A 7 6.23 54.90 29.83
N GLY A 8 4.99 55.38 29.95
CA GLY A 8 3.80 54.66 29.48
C GLY A 8 3.74 54.56 27.96
N ARG A 9 4.19 55.59 27.24
CA ARG A 9 4.28 55.57 25.76
C ARG A 9 5.30 54.55 25.25
N VAL A 10 6.44 54.41 25.93
CA VAL A 10 7.47 53.42 25.58
C VAL A 10 6.95 51.99 25.80
N ILE A 11 6.29 51.74 26.93
CA ILE A 11 5.69 50.43 27.23
C ILE A 11 4.63 50.08 26.17
N LEU A 12 3.76 51.03 25.82
CA LEU A 12 2.71 50.83 24.83
C LEU A 12 3.31 50.51 23.45
N PHE A 13 4.37 51.20 23.06
CA PHE A 13 5.10 50.94 21.81
C PHE A 13 5.71 49.53 21.76
N ILE A 14 6.37 49.09 22.85
CA ILE A 14 6.94 47.74 22.94
C ILE A 14 5.83 46.68 22.86
N VAL A 15 4.72 46.87 23.59
CA VAL A 15 3.58 45.95 23.55
C VAL A 15 2.98 45.87 22.15
N THR A 16 2.81 47.00 21.47
CA THR A 16 2.33 47.02 20.09
C THR A 16 3.27 46.28 19.14
N LEU A 17 4.58 46.46 19.26
CA LEU A 17 5.58 45.71 18.48
C LEU A 17 5.49 44.20 18.72
N VAL A 18 5.34 43.77 19.98
CA VAL A 18 5.18 42.36 20.33
C VAL A 18 3.89 41.79 19.73
N VAL A 19 2.77 42.51 19.83
CA VAL A 19 1.49 42.08 19.24
C VAL A 19 1.59 41.98 17.72
N ILE A 20 2.20 42.97 17.04
CA ILE A 20 2.43 42.93 15.59
C ILE A 20 3.31 41.74 15.22
N ALA A 21 4.40 41.49 15.94
CA ALA A 21 5.27 40.35 15.71
C ALA A 21 4.51 39.02 15.89
N LEU A 22 3.70 38.88 16.94
CA LEU A 22 2.86 37.69 17.15
C LEU A 22 1.84 37.48 16.02
N ILE A 23 1.18 38.55 15.56
CA ILE A 23 0.25 38.48 14.43
C ILE A 23 0.98 38.05 13.16
N LEU A 24 2.14 38.65 12.85
CA LEU A 24 2.95 38.29 11.68
C LEU A 24 3.42 36.83 11.74
N ILE A 25 3.91 36.36 12.88
CA ILE A 25 4.32 34.95 13.07
C ILE A 25 3.11 34.03 12.86
N THR A 26 1.94 34.40 13.39
CA THR A 26 0.71 33.60 13.26
C THR A 26 0.24 33.54 11.79
N LEU A 27 0.24 34.68 11.09
CA LEU A 27 -0.09 34.77 9.67
C LEU A 27 0.89 33.99 8.79
N LEU A 28 2.19 34.09 9.04
CA LEU A 28 3.21 33.34 8.31
C LEU A 28 3.07 31.83 8.54
N ARG A 29 2.82 31.40 9.78
CA ARG A 29 2.50 29.99 10.08
C ARG A 29 1.24 29.53 9.36
N TRP A 30 0.20 30.37 9.31
CA TRP A 30 -1.05 30.05 8.64
C TRP A 30 -0.90 29.92 7.12
N ILE A 31 -0.15 30.83 6.47
CA ILE A 31 0.15 30.76 5.04
C ILE A 31 0.96 29.49 4.71
N GLN A 32 1.99 29.17 5.49
CA GLN A 32 2.76 27.93 5.31
C GLN A 32 1.88 26.68 5.41
N HIS A 33 0.90 26.69 6.33
CA HIS A 33 -0.08 25.62 6.46
C HIS A 33 -0.98 25.50 5.22
N LEU A 34 -1.41 26.63 4.66
CA LEU A 34 -2.26 26.68 3.46
C LEU A 34 -1.51 26.18 2.21
N THR A 35 -0.24 26.55 2.04
CA THR A 35 0.59 26.09 0.92
C THR A 35 0.91 24.59 1.01
N SER A 36 0.97 24.03 2.22
CA SER A 36 1.15 22.58 2.43
C SER A 36 0.00 21.76 1.86
N LEU A 37 -1.24 22.24 1.95
CA LEU A 37 -2.44 21.53 1.47
C LEU A 37 -2.42 21.34 -0.06
N GLY A 38 -2.00 22.36 -0.81
CA GLY A 38 -1.84 22.25 -2.27
C GLY A 38 -0.79 21.20 -2.67
N ARG A 39 0.33 21.15 -1.94
CA ARG A 39 1.42 20.20 -2.21
C ARG A 39 1.06 18.76 -1.85
N VAL A 40 0.30 18.53 -0.77
CA VAL A 40 -0.16 17.19 -0.38
C VAL A 40 -1.12 16.64 -1.42
N GLY A 41 -2.06 17.45 -1.92
CA GLY A 41 -2.95 17.06 -3.01
C GLY A 41 -2.21 16.66 -4.30
N GLU A 42 -1.24 17.47 -4.73
CA GLU A 42 -0.41 17.19 -5.92
C GLU A 42 0.47 15.94 -5.75
N THR A 43 1.13 15.81 -4.59
CA THR A 43 2.01 14.66 -4.31
C THR A 43 1.20 13.37 -4.27
N THR A 44 0.03 13.39 -3.63
CA THR A 44 -0.85 12.21 -3.55
C THR A 44 -1.41 11.84 -4.92
N ALA A 45 -1.68 12.84 -5.78
CA ALA A 45 -2.07 12.58 -7.18
C ALA A 45 -0.96 11.94 -8.01
N GLN A 46 0.30 12.34 -7.81
CA GLN A 46 1.45 11.71 -8.48
C GLN A 46 1.64 10.25 -8.02
N VAL A 47 1.54 9.99 -6.71
CA VAL A 47 1.63 8.62 -6.18
C VAL A 47 0.47 7.76 -6.71
N GLU A 48 -0.75 8.30 -6.72
CA GLU A 48 -1.90 7.59 -7.29
C GLU A 48 -1.72 7.26 -8.77
N GLN A 49 -1.20 8.20 -9.57
CA GLN A 49 -0.96 7.96 -11.00
C GLN A 49 0.07 6.84 -11.20
N ALA A 50 1.19 6.88 -10.47
CA ALA A 50 2.21 5.83 -10.51
C ALA A 50 1.64 4.47 -10.04
N ALA A 51 0.77 4.48 -9.02
CA ALA A 51 0.07 3.29 -8.56
C ALA A 51 -0.82 2.71 -9.65
N ILE A 52 -1.68 3.53 -10.28
CA ILE A 52 -2.58 3.10 -11.35
C ILE A 52 -1.81 2.44 -12.49
N GLU A 53 -0.72 3.05 -12.96
CA GLU A 53 0.10 2.49 -14.04
C GLU A 53 0.69 1.13 -13.66
N THR A 54 1.23 1.03 -12.45
CA THR A 54 1.85 -0.19 -11.93
C THR A 54 0.82 -1.31 -11.70
N PHE A 55 -0.36 -0.96 -11.19
CA PHE A 55 -1.46 -1.90 -10.98
C PHE A 55 -2.07 -2.38 -12.30
N ILE A 56 -2.23 -1.52 -13.32
CA ILE A 56 -2.68 -1.95 -14.66
C ILE A 56 -1.67 -2.92 -15.27
N ALA A 57 -0.38 -2.61 -15.20
CA ALA A 57 0.66 -3.47 -15.74
C ALA A 57 0.66 -4.85 -15.07
N ARG A 58 0.51 -4.88 -13.74
CA ARG A 58 0.42 -6.12 -12.97
C ARG A 58 -0.90 -6.86 -13.20
N ALA A 59 -2.03 -6.17 -13.35
CA ALA A 59 -3.33 -6.79 -13.61
C ALA A 59 -3.33 -7.55 -14.95
N ARG A 60 -2.68 -6.98 -15.97
CA ARG A 60 -2.52 -7.60 -17.30
C ARG A 60 -1.49 -8.73 -17.31
N ASN A 61 -0.54 -8.74 -16.39
CA ASN A 61 0.46 -9.80 -16.27
C ASN A 61 0.60 -10.21 -14.79
N PRO A 62 -0.39 -10.92 -14.21
CA PRO A 62 -0.42 -11.22 -12.77
C PRO A 62 0.85 -11.93 -12.27
N CYS A 63 1.41 -12.79 -13.13
CA CYS A 63 2.61 -13.58 -12.89
C CYS A 63 3.84 -13.06 -13.66
N LEU A 64 3.88 -11.75 -13.97
CA LEU A 64 4.95 -11.13 -14.77
C LEU A 64 5.16 -11.76 -16.16
N GLY A 65 4.11 -12.39 -16.71
CA GLY A 65 4.16 -13.16 -17.97
C GLY A 65 4.72 -14.58 -17.82
N GLY A 66 5.10 -14.98 -16.61
CA GLY A 66 5.46 -16.36 -16.28
C GLY A 66 4.24 -17.26 -16.08
N TYR A 67 4.52 -18.54 -15.87
CA TYR A 67 3.54 -19.56 -15.53
C TYR A 67 3.02 -19.37 -14.09
N PRO A 68 1.71 -19.48 -13.82
CA PRO A 68 1.18 -19.33 -12.47
C PRO A 68 1.71 -20.37 -11.48
N TRP A 69 2.29 -19.90 -10.38
CA TRP A 69 2.73 -20.74 -9.26
C TRP A 69 1.85 -20.50 -8.04
N LEU A 70 0.81 -21.32 -7.87
CA LEU A 70 -0.19 -21.14 -6.81
C LEU A 70 0.23 -21.76 -5.47
N GLU A 71 1.09 -22.78 -5.50
CA GLU A 71 1.61 -23.47 -4.30
C GLU A 71 3.00 -22.94 -3.92
N ASN A 72 3.10 -21.64 -3.65
CA ASN A 72 4.38 -20.95 -3.44
C ASN A 72 4.86 -20.90 -1.97
N ASN A 73 4.19 -21.62 -1.08
CA ASN A 73 4.50 -21.64 0.36
C ASN A 73 5.69 -22.55 0.70
N GLU A 74 6.02 -23.50 -0.18
CA GLU A 74 7.09 -24.47 0.02
C GLU A 74 7.98 -24.58 -1.21
N GLN A 75 9.21 -25.06 -1.01
CA GLN A 75 10.11 -25.35 -2.12
C GLN A 75 9.54 -26.49 -2.98
N PRO A 76 9.42 -26.32 -4.32
CA PRO A 76 8.95 -27.39 -5.18
C PRO A 76 9.91 -28.59 -5.16
N LYS A 77 9.36 -29.81 -5.17
CA LYS A 77 10.16 -31.04 -5.16
C LYS A 77 11.08 -31.12 -6.38
N GLY A 78 12.29 -31.62 -6.18
CA GLY A 78 13.27 -31.76 -7.27
C GLY A 78 13.86 -30.44 -7.76
N THR A 79 13.84 -29.39 -6.91
CA THR A 79 14.52 -28.13 -7.18
C THR A 79 15.70 -27.91 -6.25
N VAL A 80 16.58 -26.97 -6.60
CA VAL A 80 17.66 -26.46 -5.76
C VAL A 80 17.46 -24.96 -5.52
N ALA A 81 17.74 -24.54 -4.29
CA ALA A 81 17.65 -23.14 -3.88
C ALA A 81 18.82 -22.32 -4.42
N VAL A 82 18.52 -21.13 -4.96
CA VAL A 82 19.53 -20.16 -5.40
C VAL A 82 19.43 -18.93 -4.52
N TYR A 83 20.56 -18.59 -3.91
CA TYR A 83 20.66 -17.54 -2.90
C TYR A 83 21.29 -16.27 -3.50
N PRO A 84 20.84 -15.09 -3.08
CA PRO A 84 21.38 -13.84 -3.59
C PRO A 84 22.77 -13.57 -2.99
N LYS A 85 23.59 -12.83 -3.74
CA LYS A 85 24.89 -12.32 -3.26
C LYS A 85 24.78 -10.95 -2.59
N LYS A 86 23.69 -10.23 -2.85
CA LYS A 86 23.42 -8.86 -2.36
C LYS A 86 22.29 -8.86 -1.33
N ILE A 87 22.25 -7.81 -0.52
CA ILE A 87 21.16 -7.49 0.40
C ILE A 87 20.50 -6.22 -0.11
N GLY A 88 19.17 -6.16 -0.12
CA GLY A 88 18.42 -4.99 -0.58
C GLY A 88 17.01 -5.36 -1.05
N TYR A 89 16.35 -4.45 -1.74
CA TYR A 89 15.05 -4.67 -2.35
C TYR A 89 15.18 -5.08 -3.81
N VAL A 90 14.40 -6.07 -4.26
CA VAL A 90 14.24 -6.34 -5.68
C VAL A 90 13.51 -5.16 -6.31
N GLU A 91 14.20 -4.41 -7.15
CA GLU A 91 13.63 -3.28 -7.88
C GLU A 91 12.93 -3.76 -9.15
N TYR A 92 13.56 -4.69 -9.86
CA TYR A 92 13.11 -5.12 -11.18
C TYR A 92 13.56 -6.55 -11.46
N ILE A 93 12.72 -7.31 -12.18
CA ILE A 93 13.09 -8.62 -12.70
C ILE A 93 13.03 -8.57 -14.23
N ASP A 94 14.17 -8.80 -14.88
CA ASP A 94 14.26 -8.89 -16.33
C ASP A 94 13.77 -10.26 -16.81
N MET A 95 12.45 -10.39 -16.95
CA MET A 95 11.80 -11.62 -17.41
C MET A 95 12.26 -12.03 -18.82
N VAL A 96 12.63 -11.07 -19.67
CA VAL A 96 13.10 -11.33 -21.03
C VAL A 96 14.49 -11.96 -20.99
N LYS A 97 15.43 -11.37 -20.24
CA LYS A 97 16.78 -11.93 -20.05
C LYS A 97 16.69 -13.29 -19.34
N LEU A 98 15.84 -13.42 -18.32
CA LEU A 98 15.62 -14.68 -17.61
C LEU A 98 15.11 -15.78 -18.54
N SER A 99 14.10 -15.50 -19.37
CA SER A 99 13.59 -16.50 -20.32
C SER A 99 14.59 -16.84 -21.43
N LYS A 100 15.42 -15.89 -21.85
CA LYS A 100 16.48 -16.15 -22.84
C LYS A 100 17.53 -17.13 -22.32
N LEU A 101 17.90 -17.01 -21.05
CA LEU A 101 18.80 -17.96 -20.39
C LEU A 101 18.25 -19.39 -20.36
N LEU A 102 16.91 -19.55 -20.43
CA LEU A 102 16.23 -20.84 -20.36
C LEU A 102 15.74 -21.38 -21.72
N THR A 103 15.98 -20.69 -22.84
CA THR A 103 15.35 -21.04 -24.14
C THR A 103 15.70 -22.43 -24.67
N ASN A 104 16.87 -22.98 -24.30
CA ASN A 104 17.29 -24.33 -24.65
C ASN A 104 17.59 -25.19 -23.40
N ASP A 105 17.09 -24.77 -22.25
CA ASP A 105 17.31 -25.43 -20.98
C ASP A 105 16.01 -26.13 -20.55
N PRO A 106 16.01 -27.43 -20.26
CA PRO A 106 14.82 -28.13 -19.79
C PRO A 106 14.42 -27.70 -18.36
N ARG A 107 15.23 -26.91 -17.67
CA ARG A 107 14.97 -26.48 -16.30
C ARG A 107 13.95 -25.35 -16.24
N HIS A 108 13.19 -25.37 -15.16
CA HIS A 108 12.24 -24.36 -14.77
C HIS A 108 12.79 -23.54 -13.59
N VAL A 109 12.51 -22.25 -13.60
CA VAL A 109 12.80 -21.32 -12.50
C VAL A 109 11.49 -21.00 -11.78
N TYR A 110 11.50 -21.08 -10.46
CA TYR A 110 10.40 -20.66 -9.59
C TYR A 110 10.86 -19.41 -8.83
N LEU A 111 10.31 -18.25 -9.19
CA LEU A 111 10.68 -16.97 -8.59
C LEU A 111 10.05 -16.83 -7.20
N VAL A 112 10.90 -16.82 -6.19
CA VAL A 112 10.50 -16.57 -4.78
C VAL A 112 10.48 -15.07 -4.54
N ALA A 113 11.56 -14.38 -4.92
CA ALA A 113 11.64 -12.93 -4.80
C ALA A 113 10.92 -12.27 -5.98
N GLN A 114 9.97 -11.39 -5.66
CA GLN A 114 9.29 -10.53 -6.61
C GLN A 114 9.70 -9.06 -6.41
N PRO A 115 9.47 -8.16 -7.39
CA PRO A 115 9.65 -6.72 -7.18
C PRO A 115 9.02 -6.26 -5.86
N GLY A 116 9.79 -5.54 -5.06
CA GLY A 116 9.46 -5.13 -3.70
C GLY A 116 9.96 -6.04 -2.58
N SER A 117 10.39 -7.26 -2.88
CA SER A 117 10.88 -8.21 -1.87
C SER A 117 12.23 -7.75 -1.31
N PHE A 118 12.37 -7.77 0.02
CA PHE A 118 13.67 -7.61 0.66
C PHE A 118 14.41 -8.94 0.66
N ILE A 119 15.60 -8.97 0.06
CA ILE A 119 16.39 -10.19 -0.13
C ILE A 119 17.62 -10.18 0.78
N HIS A 120 18.00 -11.38 1.22
CA HIS A 120 19.16 -11.61 2.09
C HIS A 120 19.83 -12.94 1.72
N PRO A 121 21.17 -13.09 1.83
CA PRO A 121 21.88 -14.34 1.51
C PRO A 121 21.42 -15.59 2.27
N SER A 122 20.66 -15.43 3.36
CA SER A 122 20.06 -16.56 4.10
C SER A 122 18.73 -17.06 3.53
N MET A 123 18.15 -16.37 2.54
CA MET A 123 16.86 -16.70 1.94
C MET A 123 17.01 -16.90 0.42
N PRO A 124 16.37 -17.92 -0.16
CA PRO A 124 16.40 -18.12 -1.60
C PRO A 124 15.65 -17.01 -2.33
N VAL A 125 16.18 -16.57 -3.48
CA VAL A 125 15.47 -15.65 -4.39
C VAL A 125 14.74 -16.40 -5.50
N LEU A 126 15.17 -17.63 -5.80
CA LEU A 126 14.49 -18.52 -6.73
C LEU A 126 14.84 -19.98 -6.42
N TYR A 127 14.01 -20.88 -6.92
CA TYR A 127 14.32 -22.30 -7.01
C TYR A 127 14.52 -22.69 -8.48
N LEU A 128 15.50 -23.55 -8.75
CA LEU A 128 15.79 -24.06 -10.09
C LEU A 128 15.53 -25.57 -10.10
N SER A 129 14.73 -26.08 -11.04
CA SER A 129 14.54 -27.54 -11.17
C SER A 129 15.86 -28.23 -11.50
N GLN A 130 16.08 -29.43 -10.95
CA GLN A 130 17.35 -30.12 -11.11
C GLN A 130 17.68 -30.43 -12.59
N GLY A 131 18.94 -30.19 -12.95
CA GLY A 131 19.62 -30.54 -14.19
C GLY A 131 21.13 -30.61 -13.93
N GLN A 132 21.97 -30.95 -14.93
CA GLN A 132 23.43 -31.03 -14.72
C GLN A 132 24.02 -29.71 -14.16
N GLU A 133 25.02 -29.83 -13.29
CA GLU A 133 25.49 -28.76 -12.40
C GLU A 133 26.03 -27.47 -13.08
N SER A 134 25.46 -26.35 -12.61
CA SER A 134 26.12 -25.16 -12.01
C SER A 134 26.84 -24.05 -12.80
N SER A 135 26.67 -23.87 -14.12
CA SER A 135 27.17 -22.64 -14.78
C SER A 135 26.21 -21.44 -14.72
N ILE A 136 24.88 -21.66 -14.74
CA ILE A 136 23.92 -20.57 -15.02
C ILE A 136 23.47 -19.75 -13.81
N ASN A 137 23.77 -20.19 -12.58
CA ASN A 137 23.26 -19.53 -11.36
C ASN A 137 23.67 -18.06 -11.26
N THR A 138 24.88 -17.71 -11.69
CA THR A 138 25.33 -16.32 -11.67
C THR A 138 24.53 -15.47 -12.66
N ASP A 139 24.31 -15.97 -13.87
CA ASP A 139 23.55 -15.26 -14.90
C ASP A 139 22.07 -15.08 -14.51
N LEU A 140 21.48 -16.07 -13.83
CA LEU A 140 20.14 -15.98 -13.26
C LEU A 140 20.05 -14.90 -12.18
N LEU A 141 21.05 -14.82 -11.30
CA LEU A 141 21.08 -13.78 -10.27
C LEU A 141 21.21 -12.37 -10.86
N GLU A 142 21.87 -12.22 -12.01
CA GLU A 142 21.99 -10.94 -12.72
C GLU A 142 20.68 -10.48 -13.38
N THR A 143 19.65 -11.33 -13.48
CA THR A 143 18.33 -10.90 -13.97
C THR A 143 17.49 -10.23 -12.88
N ILE A 144 17.93 -10.31 -11.62
CA ILE A 144 17.27 -9.71 -10.46
C ILE A 144 18.05 -8.44 -10.11
N ILE A 145 17.44 -7.28 -10.38
CA ILE A 145 18.02 -5.97 -10.07
C ILE A 145 17.67 -5.60 -8.64
N VAL A 146 18.70 -5.26 -7.86
CA VAL A 146 18.60 -5.06 -6.40
C VAL A 146 19.09 -3.66 -6.07
N SER A 147 18.32 -2.95 -5.26
CA SER A 147 18.55 -1.56 -4.85
C SER A 147 18.37 -1.37 -3.35
N ASP A 148 18.92 -0.29 -2.81
CA ASP A 148 18.87 0.00 -1.37
C ASP A 148 17.48 0.47 -0.90
N ALA A 149 16.65 0.95 -1.81
CA ALA A 149 15.29 1.43 -1.54
C ALA A 149 14.28 0.79 -2.51
N ARG A 150 13.02 0.70 -2.06
CA ARG A 150 11.91 0.33 -2.94
C ARG A 150 11.63 1.45 -3.94
N SER A 151 11.21 1.07 -5.13
CA SER A 151 10.72 1.99 -6.15
C SER A 151 9.28 1.63 -6.51
N PHE A 152 8.55 2.55 -7.14
CA PHE A 152 7.22 2.24 -7.68
C PHE A 152 7.30 1.32 -8.90
N ALA A 153 8.49 1.17 -9.50
CA ALA A 153 8.66 0.36 -10.69
C ALA A 153 8.36 -1.11 -10.37
N GLN A 154 7.40 -1.71 -11.08
CA GLN A 154 6.96 -3.11 -10.92
C GLN A 154 6.44 -3.55 -9.54
N ASP A 155 6.33 -2.64 -8.56
CA ASP A 155 5.93 -2.94 -7.18
C ASP A 155 4.60 -2.25 -6.78
N PRO A 156 3.44 -2.87 -7.13
CA PRO A 156 2.13 -2.34 -6.75
C PRO A 156 1.93 -2.23 -5.23
N ARG A 157 2.54 -3.14 -4.45
CA ARG A 157 2.39 -3.16 -2.99
C ARG A 157 3.01 -1.92 -2.36
N PHE A 158 4.18 -1.49 -2.86
CA PHE A 158 4.83 -0.27 -2.35
C PHE A 158 3.98 0.98 -2.59
N CYS A 159 3.33 1.07 -3.75
CA CYS A 159 2.42 2.17 -4.05
C CYS A 159 1.30 2.27 -3.00
N LEU A 160 0.73 1.13 -2.58
CA LEU A 160 -0.27 1.09 -1.52
C LEU A 160 0.32 1.44 -0.15
N SER A 161 1.52 0.93 0.18
CA SER A 161 2.21 1.28 1.43
C SER A 161 2.46 2.78 1.55
N VAL A 162 2.89 3.45 0.47
CA VAL A 162 3.10 4.91 0.47
C VAL A 162 1.78 5.66 0.61
N MET A 163 0.71 5.21 -0.05
CA MET A 163 -0.62 5.78 0.15
C MET A 163 -1.07 5.64 1.61
N ALA A 164 -0.89 4.47 2.22
CA ALA A 164 -1.18 4.27 3.63
C ALA A 164 -0.33 5.18 4.54
N GLU A 165 0.95 5.35 4.25
CA GLU A 165 1.84 6.24 5.01
C GLU A 165 1.35 7.70 4.96
N ILE A 166 0.91 8.19 3.79
CA ILE A 166 0.34 9.54 3.66
C ILE A 166 -0.91 9.68 4.54
N ALA A 167 -1.83 8.70 4.51
CA ALA A 167 -3.01 8.70 5.37
C ALA A 167 -2.62 8.66 6.86
N CYS A 168 -1.75 7.74 7.27
CA CYS A 168 -1.33 7.61 8.68
C CYS A 168 -0.61 8.86 9.18
N ARG A 169 0.21 9.51 8.34
CA ARG A 169 0.86 10.78 8.67
C ARG A 169 -0.16 11.90 8.87
N ALA A 170 -1.20 11.96 8.05
CA ALA A 170 -2.31 12.88 8.24
C ALA A 170 -3.08 12.63 9.55
N LEU A 171 -3.26 11.36 9.92
CA LEU A 171 -3.92 10.95 11.17
C LEU A 171 -3.06 11.13 12.42
N SER A 172 -1.75 11.34 12.27
CA SER A 172 -0.85 11.47 13.40
C SER A 172 -1.26 12.61 14.35
N PRO A 173 -0.99 12.52 15.67
CA PRO A 173 -1.35 13.56 16.63
C PRO A 173 -0.80 14.95 16.31
N ALA A 174 0.31 15.02 15.57
CA ALA A 174 0.95 16.26 15.16
C ALA A 174 0.22 16.97 14.00
N VAL A 175 -0.44 16.21 13.11
CA VAL A 175 -1.11 16.75 11.92
C VAL A 175 -2.63 16.81 12.13
N ASN A 176 -3.22 15.71 12.62
CA ASN A 176 -4.64 15.59 12.93
C ASN A 176 -5.58 16.08 11.81
N ASP A 177 -5.33 15.61 10.59
CA ASP A 177 -6.08 15.94 9.38
C ASP A 177 -6.82 14.70 8.83
N PRO A 178 -8.01 14.36 9.37
CA PRO A 178 -8.81 13.26 8.87
C PRO A 178 -9.33 13.50 7.44
N GLY A 179 -9.42 14.75 6.98
CA GLY A 179 -9.87 15.09 5.63
C GLY A 179 -8.93 14.54 4.56
N THR A 180 -7.62 14.73 4.75
CA THR A 180 -6.59 14.14 3.88
C THR A 180 -6.63 12.61 3.90
N ALA A 181 -6.78 11.99 5.07
CA ALA A 181 -6.87 10.54 5.17
C ALA A 181 -8.11 9.98 4.43
N ILE A 182 -9.26 10.67 4.51
CA ILE A 182 -10.48 10.29 3.79
C ILE A 182 -10.31 10.38 2.27
N ASP A 183 -9.61 11.40 1.77
CA ASP A 183 -9.25 11.53 0.35
C ASP A 183 -8.38 10.35 -0.10
N VAL A 184 -7.31 10.08 0.66
CA VAL A 184 -6.38 8.97 0.39
C VAL A 184 -7.10 7.62 0.39
N ILE A 185 -8.02 7.36 1.32
CA ILE A 185 -8.86 6.14 1.30
C ILE A 185 -9.65 6.05 -0.01
N GLY A 186 -10.23 7.17 -0.49
CA GLY A 186 -10.93 7.21 -1.77
C GLY A 186 -10.03 6.87 -2.96
N ARG A 187 -8.79 7.35 -2.95
CA ARG A 187 -7.77 7.03 -3.97
C ARG A 187 -7.34 5.57 -3.92
N GLY A 188 -7.15 5.00 -2.73
CA GLY A 188 -6.87 3.57 -2.56
C GLY A 188 -7.97 2.69 -3.16
N VAL A 189 -9.24 3.04 -2.91
CA VAL A 189 -10.39 2.37 -3.56
C VAL A 189 -10.30 2.49 -5.08
N ARG A 190 -9.96 3.67 -5.63
CA ARG A 190 -9.81 3.87 -7.08
C ARG A 190 -8.70 3.01 -7.67
N ILE A 191 -7.52 2.98 -7.05
CA ILE A 191 -6.37 2.17 -7.48
C ILE A 191 -6.75 0.68 -7.52
N LEU A 192 -7.33 0.16 -6.44
CA LEU A 192 -7.72 -1.25 -6.32
C LEU A 192 -8.87 -1.61 -7.26
N SER A 193 -9.80 -0.69 -7.48
CA SER A 193 -10.85 -0.84 -8.50
C SER A 193 -10.25 -0.94 -9.90
N THR A 194 -9.28 -0.08 -10.23
CA THR A 194 -8.60 -0.12 -11.54
C THR A 194 -7.82 -1.42 -11.74
N TYR A 195 -7.16 -1.93 -10.69
CA TYR A 195 -6.53 -3.25 -10.72
C TYR A 195 -7.54 -4.34 -11.09
N ALA A 196 -8.67 -4.40 -10.38
CA ALA A 196 -9.67 -5.43 -10.59
C ALA A 196 -10.35 -5.32 -11.97
N GLN A 197 -10.62 -4.10 -12.46
CA GLN A 197 -11.17 -3.87 -13.81
C GLN A 197 -10.24 -4.32 -14.94
N ASN A 198 -8.92 -4.27 -14.73
CA ASN A 198 -7.94 -4.62 -15.74
C ASN A 198 -7.37 -6.04 -15.55
N LYS A 199 -7.83 -6.78 -14.53
CA LYS A 199 -7.39 -8.14 -14.28
C LYS A 199 -8.04 -9.06 -15.31
N SER A 200 -7.20 -9.72 -16.10
CA SER A 200 -7.66 -10.71 -17.08
C SER A 200 -7.90 -12.06 -16.39
N ASP A 201 -9.01 -12.72 -16.72
CA ASP A 201 -9.25 -14.11 -16.34
C ASP A 201 -8.36 -15.08 -17.16
N GLU A 202 -7.99 -14.68 -18.38
CA GLU A 202 -7.04 -15.40 -19.21
C GLU A 202 -5.61 -14.93 -18.93
N ILE A 203 -4.79 -15.82 -18.36
CA ILE A 203 -3.37 -15.57 -18.11
C ILE A 203 -2.58 -15.98 -19.35
N GLU A 204 -2.14 -14.99 -20.14
CA GLU A 204 -1.19 -15.21 -21.23
C GLU A 204 0.19 -15.57 -20.65
N VAL A 205 0.64 -16.81 -20.87
CA VAL A 205 1.98 -17.27 -20.46
C VAL A 205 2.98 -16.98 -21.58
N LYS A 206 3.80 -15.95 -21.37
CA LYS A 206 4.88 -15.55 -22.29
C LYS A 206 6.18 -16.30 -22.01
N TYR A 207 6.42 -16.68 -20.76
CA TYR A 207 7.64 -17.31 -20.29
C TYR A 207 7.34 -18.64 -19.57
N PRO A 208 7.07 -19.74 -20.30
CA PRO A 208 6.57 -20.99 -19.73
C PRO A 208 7.56 -21.69 -18.77
N SER A 209 8.86 -21.42 -18.90
CA SER A 209 9.88 -21.97 -18.00
C SER A 209 10.07 -21.17 -16.70
N VAL A 210 9.38 -20.03 -16.55
CA VAL A 210 9.48 -19.17 -15.36
C VAL A 210 8.15 -19.18 -14.62
N HIS A 211 8.15 -19.71 -13.41
CA HIS A 211 7.00 -19.84 -12.53
C HIS A 211 6.99 -18.67 -11.53
N VAL A 212 5.86 -17.97 -11.44
CA VAL A 212 5.72 -16.79 -10.58
C VAL A 212 4.36 -16.83 -9.88
N ALA A 213 4.34 -16.56 -8.59
CA ALA A 213 3.10 -16.47 -7.84
C ALA A 213 2.37 -15.15 -8.14
N PRO A 214 1.04 -15.16 -8.29
CA PRO A 214 0.28 -13.91 -8.35
C PRO A 214 0.35 -13.17 -7.01
N LEU A 215 0.10 -11.86 -7.04
CA LEU A 215 -0.09 -11.09 -5.81
C LEU A 215 -1.34 -11.59 -5.07
N GLN A 216 -1.23 -11.72 -3.75
CA GLN A 216 -2.35 -12.08 -2.89
C GLN A 216 -3.24 -10.88 -2.67
N ASN A 217 -4.55 -11.02 -2.94
CA ASN A 217 -5.48 -9.89 -2.78
C ASN A 217 -5.60 -9.44 -1.31
N ASN A 218 -5.40 -10.37 -0.35
CA ASN A 218 -5.36 -10.04 1.07
C ASN A 218 -4.24 -9.04 1.38
N ASP A 219 -3.02 -9.35 0.96
CA ASP A 219 -1.85 -8.48 1.12
C ASP A 219 -2.09 -7.08 0.54
N LEU A 220 -2.76 -6.98 -0.62
CA LEU A 220 -3.08 -5.68 -1.23
C LEU A 220 -4.01 -4.84 -0.34
N LEU A 221 -5.06 -5.46 0.22
CA LEU A 221 -5.96 -4.72 1.11
C LEU A 221 -5.29 -4.41 2.45
N GLU A 222 -4.52 -5.35 2.99
CA GLU A 222 -3.83 -5.23 4.29
C GLU A 222 -2.75 -4.14 4.27
N ASP A 223 -1.91 -4.10 3.23
CA ASP A 223 -0.87 -3.09 3.07
C ASP A 223 -1.45 -1.65 3.09
N PHE A 224 -2.72 -1.49 2.69
CA PHE A 224 -3.38 -0.19 2.64
C PHE A 224 -4.31 0.10 3.81
N PHE A 225 -5.34 -0.71 4.01
CA PHE A 225 -6.43 -0.41 4.93
C PHE A 225 -6.09 -0.69 6.39
N SER A 226 -5.32 -1.73 6.69
CA SER A 226 -5.01 -2.11 8.08
C SER A 226 -4.26 -1.02 8.86
N PRO A 227 -3.16 -0.42 8.36
CA PRO A 227 -2.50 0.68 9.07
C PRO A 227 -3.42 1.91 9.24
N VAL A 228 -4.23 2.24 8.22
CA VAL A 228 -5.16 3.38 8.28
C VAL A 228 -6.29 3.14 9.29
N ALA A 229 -6.83 1.93 9.33
CA ALA A 229 -7.85 1.52 10.29
C ALA A 229 -7.33 1.54 11.73
N ARG A 230 -6.09 1.06 11.94
CA ARG A 230 -5.43 1.05 13.24
C ARG A 230 -5.12 2.47 13.72
N ASP A 231 -4.47 3.28 12.90
CA ASP A 231 -4.01 4.61 13.31
C ASP A 231 -5.19 5.60 13.43
N GLY A 232 -6.26 5.39 12.66
CA GLY A 232 -7.53 6.12 12.75
C GLY A 232 -8.55 5.52 13.72
N ALA A 233 -8.16 4.59 14.60
CA ALA A 233 -9.08 3.82 15.45
C ALA A 233 -10.00 4.70 16.32
N SER A 234 -9.49 5.83 16.83
CA SER A 234 -10.24 6.78 17.66
C SER A 234 -11.06 7.80 16.87
N MET A 235 -11.02 7.78 15.55
CA MET A 235 -11.72 8.74 14.68
C MET A 235 -12.86 8.04 13.95
N ARG A 236 -14.11 8.33 14.35
CA ARG A 236 -15.30 7.62 13.82
C ARG A 236 -15.42 7.75 12.30
N GLU A 237 -15.09 8.91 11.75
CA GLU A 237 -15.17 9.22 10.32
C GLU A 237 -14.20 8.36 9.51
N ILE A 238 -13.03 8.03 10.08
CA ILE A 238 -12.04 7.17 9.44
C ILE A 238 -12.52 5.73 9.45
N GLN A 239 -12.99 5.22 10.58
CA GLN A 239 -13.54 3.86 10.68
C GLN A 239 -14.68 3.64 9.70
N ILE A 240 -15.64 4.58 9.64
CA ILE A 240 -16.75 4.54 8.69
C ILE A 240 -16.25 4.60 7.24
N ARG A 241 -15.22 5.42 6.96
CA ARG A 241 -14.68 5.55 5.60
C ARG A 241 -13.96 4.30 5.14
N VAL A 242 -13.18 3.66 6.01
CA VAL A 242 -12.54 2.36 5.77
C VAL A 242 -13.59 1.29 5.47
N LEU A 243 -14.59 1.13 6.34
CA LEU A 243 -15.67 0.14 6.16
C LEU A 243 -16.42 0.33 4.83
N LYS A 244 -16.72 1.58 4.46
CA LYS A 244 -17.35 1.89 3.17
C LYS A 244 -16.44 1.55 1.99
N GLY A 245 -15.14 1.87 2.08
CA GLY A 245 -14.17 1.55 1.03
C GLY A 245 -14.02 0.05 0.81
N LEU A 246 -13.86 -0.71 1.89
CA LEU A 246 -13.83 -2.18 1.85
C LEU A 246 -15.13 -2.76 1.26
N SER A 247 -16.29 -2.23 1.64
CA SER A 247 -17.59 -2.69 1.10
C SER A 247 -17.74 -2.40 -0.39
N MET A 248 -17.27 -1.25 -0.87
CA MET A 248 -17.27 -0.91 -2.30
C MET A 248 -16.42 -1.90 -3.10
N LEU A 249 -15.23 -2.26 -2.60
CA LEU A 249 -14.35 -3.24 -3.25
C LEU A 249 -14.95 -4.66 -3.21
N SER A 250 -15.49 -5.07 -2.05
CA SER A 250 -16.16 -6.36 -1.87
C SER A 250 -17.32 -6.54 -2.84
N LYS A 251 -18.20 -5.54 -2.97
CA LYS A 251 -19.38 -5.60 -3.84
C LYS A 251 -19.06 -5.40 -5.32
N GLY A 252 -18.05 -4.58 -5.63
CA GLY A 252 -17.63 -4.31 -7.00
C GLY A 252 -16.94 -5.51 -7.65
N TRP A 253 -16.13 -6.24 -6.88
CA TRP A 253 -15.38 -7.41 -7.36
C TRP A 253 -15.35 -8.53 -6.32
N PRO A 254 -16.48 -9.24 -6.12
CA PRO A 254 -16.61 -10.25 -5.06
C PRO A 254 -15.56 -11.36 -5.15
N GLU A 255 -15.28 -11.86 -6.35
CA GLU A 255 -14.30 -12.94 -6.58
C GLU A 255 -12.85 -12.52 -6.30
N ILE A 256 -12.57 -11.22 -6.23
CA ILE A 256 -11.22 -10.69 -6.01
C ILE A 256 -11.07 -10.26 -4.54
N PHE A 257 -12.03 -9.49 -4.03
CA PHE A 257 -11.85 -8.77 -2.77
C PHE A 257 -12.77 -9.19 -1.63
N ALA A 258 -13.85 -9.96 -1.85
CA ALA A 258 -14.84 -10.17 -0.78
C ALA A 258 -14.23 -10.78 0.48
N GLU A 259 -13.50 -11.90 0.36
CA GLU A 259 -12.91 -12.58 1.52
C GLU A 259 -11.99 -11.65 2.32
N ALA A 260 -11.01 -11.04 1.65
CA ALA A 260 -10.07 -10.11 2.29
C ALA A 260 -10.79 -8.89 2.88
N ALA A 261 -11.76 -8.30 2.17
CA ALA A 261 -12.49 -7.14 2.63
C ALA A 261 -13.33 -7.43 3.87
N HIS A 262 -13.92 -8.62 3.97
CA HIS A 262 -14.66 -9.06 5.16
C HIS A 262 -13.75 -9.23 6.37
N THR A 263 -12.58 -9.86 6.20
CA THR A 263 -11.58 -10.02 7.27
C THR A 263 -11.13 -8.66 7.80
N LEU A 264 -10.70 -7.75 6.91
CA LEU A 264 -10.26 -6.42 7.31
C LEU A 264 -11.39 -5.56 7.89
N ALA A 265 -12.63 -5.72 7.42
CA ALA A 265 -13.76 -5.00 7.99
C ALA A 265 -14.04 -5.44 9.43
N PHE A 266 -13.86 -6.74 9.73
CA PHE A 266 -13.96 -7.26 11.08
C PHE A 266 -12.83 -6.71 11.97
N GLU A 267 -11.58 -6.72 11.51
CA GLU A 267 -10.44 -6.14 12.24
C GLU A 267 -10.62 -4.63 12.49
N THR A 268 -11.14 -3.90 11.50
CA THR A 268 -11.51 -2.48 11.63
C THR A 268 -12.52 -2.28 12.77
N LEU A 269 -13.54 -3.15 12.86
CA LEU A 269 -14.50 -3.10 13.97
C LEU A 269 -13.86 -3.38 15.33
N GLU A 270 -12.89 -4.30 15.40
CA GLU A 270 -12.14 -4.58 16.62
C GLU A 270 -11.31 -3.37 17.07
N HIS A 271 -10.60 -2.73 16.14
CA HIS A 271 -9.85 -1.50 16.42
C HIS A 271 -10.76 -0.39 16.96
N ALA A 272 -11.88 -0.13 16.27
CA ALA A 272 -12.87 0.84 16.73
C ALA A 272 -13.46 0.50 18.10
N THR A 273 -13.67 -0.79 18.40
CA THR A 273 -14.25 -1.20 19.69
C THR A 273 -13.28 -1.00 20.86
N ARG A 274 -11.97 -1.20 20.62
CA ARG A 274 -10.91 -0.98 21.62
C ARG A 274 -10.59 0.51 21.84
N ALA A 275 -10.91 1.36 20.88
CA ALA A 275 -10.74 2.80 21.01
C ALA A 275 -11.82 3.44 21.92
N ASP A 276 -11.45 4.58 22.51
CA ASP A 276 -12.33 5.34 23.40
C ASP A 276 -13.32 6.20 22.59
N HIS A 277 -14.47 5.61 22.26
CA HIS A 277 -15.60 6.27 21.59
C HIS A 277 -16.77 6.48 22.54
N ILE A 278 -17.45 7.62 22.38
CA ILE A 278 -18.79 7.81 22.94
C ILE A 278 -19.78 6.79 22.37
N ASP A 279 -20.84 6.50 23.13
CA ASP A 279 -21.80 5.44 22.77
C ASP A 279 -22.46 5.63 21.40
N SER A 280 -22.76 6.89 21.02
CA SER A 280 -23.35 7.18 19.71
C SER A 280 -22.43 6.85 18.55
N ASP A 281 -21.12 7.07 18.71
CA ASP A 281 -20.13 6.80 17.68
C ASP A 281 -19.88 5.29 17.58
N ARG A 282 -19.77 4.62 18.72
CA ARG A 282 -19.68 3.16 18.80
C ARG A 282 -20.88 2.50 18.13
N TYR A 283 -22.09 3.00 18.37
CA TYR A 283 -23.31 2.53 17.73
C TYR A 283 -23.28 2.74 16.21
N LEU A 284 -22.86 3.92 15.75
CA LEU A 284 -22.82 4.25 14.32
C LEU A 284 -21.79 3.41 13.55
N ILE A 285 -20.61 3.16 14.13
CA ILE A 285 -19.58 2.31 13.52
C ILE A 285 -20.09 0.86 13.42
N LYS A 286 -20.64 0.32 14.52
CA LYS A 286 -21.22 -1.03 14.54
C LYS A 286 -22.35 -1.19 13.54
N SER A 287 -23.31 -0.26 13.52
CA SER A 287 -24.44 -0.32 12.58
C SER A 287 -23.97 -0.20 11.13
N THR A 288 -22.97 0.63 10.85
CA THR A 288 -22.35 0.72 9.52
C THR A 288 -21.71 -0.61 9.11
N TYR A 289 -20.90 -1.22 9.98
CA TYR A 289 -20.32 -2.54 9.72
C TYR A 289 -21.40 -3.58 9.40
N TYR A 290 -22.41 -3.70 10.28
CA TYR A 290 -23.44 -4.72 10.09
C TYR A 290 -24.28 -4.46 8.83
N ASN A 291 -24.61 -3.21 8.51
CA ASN A 291 -25.35 -2.89 7.28
C ASN A 291 -24.56 -3.22 6.01
N LEU A 292 -23.23 -3.09 6.05
CA LEU A 292 -22.37 -3.30 4.88
C LEU A 292 -21.96 -4.76 4.68
N PHE A 293 -21.76 -5.53 5.77
CA PHE A 293 -21.13 -6.86 5.72
C PHE A 293 -21.98 -8.02 6.30
N SER A 294 -23.12 -7.78 6.96
CA SER A 294 -23.94 -8.90 7.49
C SER A 294 -24.80 -9.62 6.45
N GLY A 295 -25.03 -8.99 5.29
CA GLY A 295 -25.96 -9.49 4.28
C GLY A 295 -25.44 -10.66 3.44
N GLU A 296 -24.14 -10.95 3.47
CA GLU A 296 -23.50 -11.84 2.48
C GLU A 296 -22.94 -13.14 3.08
N TYR A 297 -22.68 -13.23 4.39
CA TYR A 297 -22.13 -14.43 5.02
C TYR A 297 -23.14 -15.57 5.24
N SER A 298 -24.45 -15.32 5.10
CA SER A 298 -25.47 -16.35 5.31
C SER A 298 -25.72 -17.26 4.11
N ASN A 299 -25.19 -16.95 2.92
CA ASN A 299 -25.47 -17.69 1.68
C ASN A 299 -24.34 -18.61 1.20
N LYS A 300 -23.21 -18.71 1.91
CA LYS A 300 -22.09 -19.62 1.56
C LYS A 300 -21.89 -20.79 2.54
N LYS A 301 -22.86 -21.05 3.43
CA LYS A 301 -22.93 -22.27 4.25
C LYS A 301 -24.28 -22.98 4.07
N THR A 302 -24.52 -23.48 2.86
CA THR A 302 -25.49 -24.56 2.58
C THR A 302 -24.99 -25.37 1.42
#